data_AF-A0A3M2J892-F1
#
_entry.id   AF-A0A3M2J892-F1
#
_cell.length_a   1.000
_cell.length_b   1.000
_cell.length_c   1.000
_cell.angle_alpha   90.00
_cell.angle_beta   90.00
_cell.angle_gamma   90.00
#
_symmetry.space_group_name_H-M   'P 1'
#
loop_
_entity.id
_entity.type
_entity.pdbx_description
1 polymer ?
#
loop_
_entity_poly.entity_id
_entity_poly.type
_entity_poly.pdbx_seq_one_letter_code
_entity_poly.pdbx_strand_id
1 'polypeptide(L)'
;MPEPVRALRPDGVPAPPGGHALRIDPRSTRPRHHHLPVVEETSAGGLVVRLDAGVHVAAVIARRNRAGRLEWCLPKGHLEGEETPEQAAVREIAEETGIVGRIVRQLGVIDYWFTGDDRRVHKMVHHYLLGAVGGELTVEDDPDGEAEDVAWVPVLDLPARLAYPNERRLAEAAHVVLVGGA
;
A
#
# COMPACT_ATOMS: atom_id res chain seq x y z
N MET A 1 12.32 25.13 68.56
CA MET A 1 11.07 24.35 68.33
C MET A 1 10.59 24.72 66.93
N PRO A 2 10.31 23.72 66.07
CA PRO A 2 10.24 23.90 64.63
C PRO A 2 8.95 24.59 64.17
N GLU A 3 9.07 25.40 63.12
CA GLU A 3 7.96 26.04 62.43
C GLU A 3 7.11 25.01 61.67
N PRO A 4 5.77 25.16 61.63
CA PRO A 4 4.91 24.26 60.87
C PRO A 4 5.01 24.53 59.37
N VAL A 5 5.17 23.44 58.62
CA VAL A 5 5.29 23.39 57.16
C VAL A 5 4.01 23.95 56.51
N ARG A 6 4.19 24.96 55.67
CA ARG A 6 3.15 25.69 54.94
C ARG A 6 2.59 24.77 53.83
N ALA A 7 1.34 24.35 53.95
CA ALA A 7 0.65 23.64 52.88
C ALA A 7 0.45 24.57 51.67
N LEU A 8 0.97 24.17 50.50
CA LEU A 8 0.70 24.84 49.23
C LEU A 8 -0.79 24.73 48.90
N ARG A 9 -1.43 25.88 48.67
CA ARG A 9 -2.73 25.98 48.03
C ARG A 9 -2.54 25.74 46.53
N PRO A 10 -3.34 24.92 45.83
CA PRO A 10 -3.41 24.99 44.39
C PRO A 10 -4.24 26.22 44.01
N ASP A 11 -3.57 27.19 43.39
CA ASP A 11 -4.19 28.35 42.78
C ASP A 11 -5.25 27.93 41.76
N GLY A 12 -6.46 28.44 41.97
CA GLY A 12 -7.56 28.34 41.03
C GLY A 12 -7.23 29.10 39.75
N VAL A 13 -7.34 28.41 38.63
CA VAL A 13 -7.26 29.02 37.29
C VAL A 13 -8.51 29.90 37.09
N PRO A 14 -8.38 31.15 36.62
CA PRO A 14 -9.52 32.07 36.47
C PRO A 14 -10.51 31.59 35.41
N ALA A 15 -11.80 31.73 35.72
CA ALA A 15 -12.91 31.44 34.81
C ALA A 15 -12.97 32.45 33.65
N PRO A 16 -13.32 32.02 32.42
CA PRO A 16 -13.57 32.94 31.31
C PRO A 16 -14.82 33.80 31.57
N PRO A 17 -14.83 35.10 31.18
CA PRO A 17 -15.99 35.95 31.36
C PRO A 17 -17.02 35.66 30.27
N GLY A 18 -18.24 35.31 30.67
CA GLY A 18 -19.33 35.06 29.73
C GLY A 18 -20.36 34.09 30.27
N GLY A 19 -21.00 34.44 31.39
CA GLY A 19 -22.13 33.70 31.91
C GLY A 19 -23.36 33.89 31.03
N HIS A 20 -23.63 32.92 30.16
CA HIS A 20 -24.98 32.59 29.76
C HIS A 20 -25.24 31.14 30.14
N ALA A 21 -26.31 30.91 30.90
CA ALA A 21 -26.77 29.58 31.21
C ALA A 21 -26.96 28.83 29.89
N LEU A 22 -26.17 27.77 29.66
CA LEU A 22 -26.46 26.79 28.63
C LEU A 22 -27.80 26.17 29.00
N ARG A 23 -28.89 26.74 28.49
CA ARG A 23 -30.13 26.00 28.29
C ARG A 23 -29.77 24.89 27.32
N ILE A 24 -29.49 23.71 27.88
CA ILE A 24 -29.46 22.48 27.10
C ILE A 24 -30.89 22.33 26.58
N ASP A 25 -31.11 22.73 25.33
CA ASP A 25 -32.28 22.27 24.60
C ASP A 25 -32.15 20.74 24.54
N PRO A 26 -33.10 19.96 25.09
CA PRO A 26 -33.07 18.51 24.99
C PRO A 26 -33.15 18.00 23.54
N ARG A 27 -33.27 18.91 22.55
CA ARG A 27 -33.18 18.63 21.11
C ARG A 27 -31.82 18.94 20.47
N SER A 28 -30.79 19.30 21.24
CA SER A 28 -29.44 19.50 20.72
C SER A 28 -28.74 18.16 20.49
N THR A 29 -28.80 17.68 19.25
CA THR A 29 -28.05 16.52 18.78
C THR A 29 -26.56 16.77 18.93
N ARG A 30 -25.89 15.95 19.74
CA ARG A 30 -24.41 15.86 19.86
C ARG A 30 -23.76 15.95 18.47
N PRO A 31 -22.60 16.61 18.30
CA PRO A 31 -21.85 16.49 17.06
C PRO A 31 -21.49 15.00 16.92
N ARG A 32 -22.12 14.35 15.94
CA ARG A 32 -21.77 12.98 15.58
C ARG A 32 -20.35 13.08 15.03
N HIS A 33 -19.37 12.55 15.77
CA HIS A 33 -18.14 12.13 15.13
C HIS A 33 -18.57 11.10 14.08
N HIS A 34 -18.66 11.54 12.82
CA HIS A 34 -18.89 10.63 11.72
C HIS A 34 -17.65 9.73 11.64
N HIS A 35 -17.73 8.58 12.31
CA HIS A 35 -16.78 7.51 12.07
C HIS A 35 -17.03 7.05 10.64
N LEU A 36 -16.11 7.42 9.75
CA LEU A 36 -16.11 6.89 8.38
C LEU A 36 -16.12 5.35 8.48
N PRO A 37 -16.97 4.65 7.69
CA PRO A 37 -16.98 3.20 7.67
C PRO A 37 -15.60 2.65 7.32
N VAL A 38 -15.26 1.51 7.91
CA VAL A 38 -14.03 0.77 7.61
C VAL A 38 -14.37 -0.32 6.59
N VAL A 39 -13.57 -0.39 5.53
CA VAL A 39 -13.67 -1.39 4.47
C VAL A 39 -12.35 -2.13 4.38
N GLU A 40 -12.43 -3.45 4.30
CA GLU A 40 -11.28 -4.32 4.02
C GLU A 40 -11.15 -4.49 2.51
N GLU A 41 -9.94 -4.30 1.99
CA GLU A 41 -9.62 -4.56 0.59
C GLU A 41 -8.41 -5.48 0.49
N THR A 42 -8.52 -6.53 -0.33
CA THR A 42 -7.44 -7.46 -0.60
C THR A 42 -7.01 -7.36 -2.06
N SER A 43 -5.71 -7.34 -2.29
CA SER A 43 -5.08 -7.35 -3.61
C SER A 43 -3.97 -8.39 -3.67
N ALA A 44 -3.54 -8.74 -4.87
CA ALA A 44 -2.34 -9.53 -5.09
C ALA A 44 -1.58 -9.09 -6.34
N GLY A 45 -0.29 -9.42 -6.37
CA GLY A 45 0.63 -9.05 -7.45
C GLY A 45 2.06 -9.44 -7.12
N GLY A 46 3.05 -8.67 -7.57
CA GLY A 46 4.43 -8.89 -7.19
C GLY A 46 5.47 -8.62 -8.28
N LEU A 47 6.49 -9.48 -8.35
CA LEU A 47 7.58 -9.36 -9.30
C LEU A 47 7.56 -10.53 -10.27
N VAL A 48 7.41 -10.25 -11.56
CA VAL A 48 7.74 -11.21 -12.61
C VAL A 48 9.14 -10.93 -13.13
N VAL A 49 9.98 -11.96 -13.12
CA VAL A 49 11.40 -11.83 -13.47
C VAL A 49 11.78 -12.73 -14.63
N ARG A 50 12.77 -12.28 -15.41
CA ARG A 50 13.48 -13.11 -16.39
C ARG A 50 14.97 -12.83 -16.33
N LEU A 51 15.75 -13.76 -16.90
CA LEU A 51 17.17 -13.54 -17.10
C LEU A 51 17.38 -12.88 -18.47
N ASP A 52 18.03 -11.72 -18.48
CA ASP A 52 18.39 -10.97 -19.68
C ASP A 52 19.88 -10.68 -19.66
N ALA A 53 20.63 -11.23 -20.62
CA ALA A 53 22.10 -11.13 -20.68
C ALA A 53 22.82 -11.48 -19.35
N GLY A 54 22.30 -12.45 -18.60
CA GLY A 54 22.87 -12.88 -17.31
C GLY A 54 22.47 -12.02 -16.11
N VAL A 55 21.61 -11.01 -16.32
CA VAL A 55 21.07 -10.15 -15.26
C VAL A 55 19.59 -10.47 -15.05
N HIS A 56 19.17 -10.62 -13.80
CA HIS A 56 17.75 -10.74 -13.47
C HIS A 56 17.09 -9.35 -13.62
N VAL A 57 16.11 -9.26 -14.50
CA VAL A 57 15.26 -8.07 -14.69
C VAL A 57 13.83 -8.39 -14.26
N ALA A 58 13.13 -7.42 -13.69
CA ALA A 58 11.72 -7.52 -13.31
C ALA A 58 10.87 -6.52 -14.10
N ALA A 59 9.64 -6.91 -14.45
CA ALA A 59 8.67 -5.97 -14.99
C ALA A 59 8.09 -5.14 -13.84
N VAL A 60 8.04 -3.83 -14.04
CA VAL A 60 7.40 -2.86 -13.15
C VAL A 60 6.54 -1.91 -13.97
N ILE A 61 5.54 -1.31 -13.33
CA ILE A 61 4.64 -0.36 -13.96
C ILE A 61 4.82 1.04 -13.40
N ALA A 62 4.46 2.05 -14.17
CA ALA A 62 4.30 3.41 -13.71
C ALA A 62 2.83 3.80 -13.72
N ARG A 63 2.36 4.43 -12.64
CA ARG A 63 1.00 4.96 -12.54
C ARG A 63 0.98 6.33 -11.87
N ARG A 64 -0.07 7.11 -12.09
CA ARG A 64 -0.24 8.41 -11.41
C ARG A 64 -0.70 8.24 -9.98
N ASN A 65 0.00 8.90 -9.07
CA ASN A 65 -0.49 9.09 -7.71
C ASN A 65 -1.59 10.16 -7.64
N ARG A 66 -2.18 10.36 -6.46
CA ARG A 66 -3.24 11.36 -6.22
C ARG A 66 -2.84 12.81 -6.54
N ALA A 67 -1.53 13.10 -6.60
CA ALA A 67 -1.00 14.41 -6.97
C ALA A 67 -0.68 14.52 -8.48
N GLY A 68 -1.05 13.52 -9.30
CA GLY A 68 -0.84 13.48 -10.74
C GLY A 68 0.60 13.17 -11.17
N ARG A 69 1.48 12.80 -10.23
CA ARG A 69 2.87 12.42 -10.50
C ARG A 69 2.96 10.93 -10.84
N LEU A 70 3.69 10.61 -11.91
CA LEU A 70 4.05 9.24 -12.24
C LEU A 70 4.99 8.65 -11.19
N GLU A 71 4.67 7.45 -10.72
CA GLU A 71 5.42 6.69 -9.73
C GLU A 71 5.53 5.24 -10.18
N TRP A 72 6.74 4.68 -10.06
CA TRP A 72 7.00 3.28 -10.37
C TRP A 72 6.66 2.41 -9.17
N CYS A 73 5.89 1.35 -9.41
CA CYS A 73 5.49 0.40 -8.39
C CYS A 73 5.43 -1.03 -8.95
N LEU A 74 5.24 -1.98 -8.05
CA LEU A 74 4.98 -3.36 -8.43
C LEU A 74 3.55 -3.50 -8.98
N PRO A 75 3.36 -4.32 -10.04
CA PRO A 75 2.02 -4.64 -10.53
C PRO A 75 1.21 -5.41 -9.48
N LYS A 76 -0.08 -5.08 -9.37
CA LYS A 76 -1.06 -5.66 -8.43
C LYS A 76 -2.47 -5.11 -8.69
N GLY A 77 -3.48 -5.94 -8.49
CA GLY A 77 -4.88 -5.49 -8.41
C GLY A 77 -5.71 -6.34 -7.46
N HIS A 78 -7.02 -6.13 -7.48
CA HIS A 78 -7.95 -6.71 -6.49
C HIS A 78 -8.21 -8.18 -6.77
N LEU A 79 -8.59 -8.92 -5.73
CA LEU A 79 -9.09 -10.28 -5.93
C LEU A 79 -10.49 -10.23 -6.55
N GLU A 80 -10.74 -11.10 -7.51
CA GLU A 80 -12.01 -11.26 -8.21
C GLU A 80 -12.67 -12.61 -7.90
N GLY A 81 -13.98 -12.58 -7.63
CA GLY A 81 -14.78 -13.78 -7.41
C GLY A 81 -14.24 -14.66 -6.27
N GLU A 82 -13.86 -15.90 -6.62
CA GLU A 82 -13.35 -16.92 -5.68
C GLU A 82 -11.86 -17.24 -5.92
N GLU A 83 -11.12 -16.37 -6.62
CA GLU A 83 -9.72 -16.61 -6.92
C GLU A 83 -8.83 -16.56 -5.66
N THR A 84 -7.76 -17.37 -5.65
CA THR A 84 -6.72 -17.28 -4.62
C THR A 84 -5.82 -16.07 -4.88
N PRO A 85 -5.11 -15.55 -3.86
CA PRO A 85 -4.16 -14.47 -4.08
C PRO A 85 -3.05 -14.82 -5.09
N GLU A 86 -2.66 -16.09 -5.22
CA GLU A 86 -1.74 -16.54 -6.28
C GLU A 86 -2.34 -16.39 -7.68
N GLN A 87 -3.62 -16.76 -7.84
CA GLN A 87 -4.32 -16.66 -9.13
C GLN A 87 -4.47 -15.20 -9.53
N ALA A 88 -4.91 -14.35 -8.59
CA ALA A 88 -4.96 -12.90 -8.75
C ALA A 88 -3.59 -12.34 -9.16
N ALA A 89 -2.52 -12.70 -8.45
CA ALA A 89 -1.18 -12.19 -8.77
C ALA A 89 -0.72 -12.56 -10.19
N VAL A 90 -1.03 -13.76 -10.68
CA VAL A 90 -0.70 -14.17 -12.05
C VAL A 90 -1.51 -13.38 -13.08
N ARG A 91 -2.81 -13.20 -12.84
CA ARG A 91 -3.71 -12.44 -13.72
C ARG A 91 -3.30 -10.98 -13.80
N GLU A 92 -3.19 -10.32 -12.64
CA GLU A 92 -2.87 -8.89 -12.52
C GLU A 92 -1.51 -8.53 -13.12
N ILE A 93 -0.50 -9.36 -12.90
CA ILE A 93 0.81 -9.16 -13.54
C ILE A 93 0.68 -9.25 -15.06
N ALA A 94 -0.10 -10.20 -15.58
CA ALA A 94 -0.29 -10.34 -17.01
C ALA A 94 -1.08 -9.17 -17.60
N GLU A 95 -2.11 -8.69 -16.93
CA GLU A 95 -2.92 -7.54 -17.35
C GLU A 95 -2.09 -6.25 -17.36
N GLU A 96 -1.42 -5.91 -16.25
CA GLU A 96 -0.71 -4.63 -16.13
C GLU A 96 0.65 -4.60 -16.84
N THR A 97 1.24 -5.75 -17.20
CA THR A 97 2.57 -5.81 -17.82
C THR A 97 2.64 -6.56 -19.14
N GLY A 98 1.59 -7.26 -19.54
CA GLY A 98 1.57 -8.17 -20.69
C GLY A 98 2.40 -9.45 -20.51
N ILE A 99 3.05 -9.64 -19.36
CA ILE A 99 3.96 -10.77 -19.11
C ILE A 99 3.25 -11.91 -18.40
N VAL A 100 3.28 -13.08 -19.01
CA VAL A 100 2.77 -14.31 -18.41
C VAL A 100 3.86 -14.92 -17.51
N GLY A 101 3.54 -15.12 -16.24
CA GLY A 101 4.45 -15.66 -15.23
C GLY A 101 3.96 -16.97 -14.59
N ARG A 102 4.89 -17.71 -13.99
CA ARG A 102 4.59 -18.82 -13.09
C ARG A 102 5.10 -18.51 -11.69
N ILE A 103 4.26 -18.73 -10.67
CA ILE A 103 4.63 -18.57 -9.27
C ILE A 103 5.87 -19.41 -8.93
N VAL A 104 6.88 -18.75 -8.39
CA VAL A 104 8.07 -19.37 -7.79
C VAL A 104 7.85 -19.49 -6.29
N ARG A 105 7.44 -18.39 -5.63
CA ARG A 105 7.16 -18.35 -4.20
C ARG A 105 6.43 -17.07 -3.80
N GLN A 106 5.89 -17.04 -2.59
CA GLN A 106 5.47 -15.81 -1.93
C GLN A 106 6.69 -15.01 -1.44
N LEU A 107 6.63 -13.69 -1.61
CA LEU A 107 7.62 -12.73 -1.08
C LEU A 107 7.17 -12.09 0.23
N GLY A 108 5.88 -11.78 0.36
CA GLY A 108 5.33 -11.22 1.59
C GLY A 108 3.93 -10.66 1.41
N VAL A 109 3.42 -10.05 2.48
CA VAL A 109 2.16 -9.30 2.48
C VAL A 109 2.46 -7.89 2.97
N ILE A 110 1.94 -6.89 2.26
CA ILE A 110 1.97 -5.49 2.70
C ILE A 110 0.59 -5.14 3.21
N ASP A 111 0.51 -4.67 4.45
CA ASP A 111 -0.71 -4.18 5.10
C ASP A 111 -0.60 -2.68 5.38
N TYR A 112 -1.62 -1.91 5.00
CA TYR A 112 -1.63 -0.47 5.29
C TYR A 112 -3.05 0.09 5.32
N TRP A 113 -3.16 1.27 5.93
CA TRP A 113 -4.42 1.99 6.03
C TRP A 113 -4.36 3.27 5.21
N PHE A 114 -5.43 3.59 4.51
CA PHE A 114 -5.62 4.91 3.93
C PHE A 114 -7.05 5.41 4.16
N THR A 115 -7.20 6.74 4.17
CA THR A 115 -8.51 7.39 4.29
C THR A 115 -8.88 7.99 2.94
N GLY A 116 -10.03 7.60 2.42
CA GLY A 116 -10.71 8.27 1.30
C GLY A 116 -11.72 9.29 1.84
N ASP A 117 -12.46 9.91 0.92
CA ASP A 117 -13.42 10.96 1.28
C ASP A 117 -14.64 10.41 2.04
N ASP A 118 -15.00 9.15 1.80
CA ASP A 118 -16.20 8.48 2.29
C ASP A 118 -15.94 7.30 3.24
N ARG A 119 -14.71 6.76 3.25
CA ARG A 119 -14.36 5.54 4.02
C ARG A 119 -12.89 5.48 4.43
N ARG A 120 -12.60 4.64 5.41
CA ARG A 120 -11.24 4.19 5.74
C ARG A 120 -11.06 2.80 5.15
N VAL A 121 -9.95 2.59 4.46
CA VAL A 121 -9.64 1.31 3.84
C VAL A 121 -8.46 0.68 4.56
N HIS A 122 -8.64 -0.55 5.01
CA HIS A 122 -7.56 -1.45 5.38
C HIS A 122 -7.20 -2.28 4.16
N LYS A 123 -6.01 -2.05 3.61
CA LYS A 123 -5.53 -2.70 2.39
C LYS A 123 -4.51 -3.77 2.74
N MET A 124 -4.77 -4.99 2.29
CA MET A 124 -3.81 -6.11 2.33
C MET A 124 -3.40 -6.47 0.90
N VAL A 125 -2.09 -6.57 0.64
CA VAL A 125 -1.57 -6.89 -0.69
C VAL A 125 -0.59 -8.05 -0.62
N HIS A 126 -0.96 -9.18 -1.22
CA HIS A 126 -0.15 -10.39 -1.32
C HIS A 126 0.83 -10.29 -2.48
N HIS A 127 2.13 -10.41 -2.21
CA HIS A 127 3.17 -10.28 -3.22
C HIS A 127 3.90 -11.60 -3.45
N TYR A 128 4.07 -11.94 -4.72
CA TYR A 128 4.72 -13.16 -5.18
C TYR A 128 5.91 -12.87 -6.09
N LEU A 129 6.84 -13.81 -6.15
CA LEU A 129 7.88 -13.88 -7.16
C LEU A 129 7.43 -14.85 -8.24
N LEU A 130 7.42 -14.39 -9.48
CA LEU A 130 7.08 -15.18 -10.66
C LEU A 130 8.29 -15.24 -11.61
N GLY A 131 8.49 -16.37 -12.26
CA GLY A 131 9.37 -16.49 -13.41
C GLY A 131 8.56 -16.26 -14.69
N ALA A 132 9.03 -15.36 -15.57
CA ALA A 132 8.39 -15.12 -16.85
C ALA A 132 8.46 -16.38 -17.73
N VAL A 133 7.34 -16.74 -18.35
CA VAL A 133 7.22 -17.91 -19.24
C VAL A 133 6.72 -17.54 -20.64
N GLY A 134 6.33 -16.28 -20.85
CA GLY A 134 5.88 -15.76 -22.14
C GLY A 134 5.27 -14.37 -21.99
N GLY A 135 4.58 -13.91 -23.03
CA GLY A 135 4.01 -12.57 -23.09
C GLY A 135 4.99 -11.53 -23.64
N GLU A 136 4.47 -10.34 -23.93
CA GLU A 136 5.23 -9.20 -24.44
C GLU A 136 4.95 -8.00 -23.55
N LEU A 137 5.97 -7.16 -23.33
CA LEU A 137 5.86 -6.07 -22.38
C LEU A 137 4.91 -4.99 -22.93
N THR A 138 3.75 -4.82 -22.30
CA THR A 138 2.74 -3.82 -22.69
C THR A 138 1.84 -3.45 -21.51
N VAL A 139 1.23 -2.26 -21.55
CA VAL A 139 0.13 -1.86 -20.64
C VAL A 139 -1.23 -1.94 -21.33
N GLU A 140 -1.28 -2.31 -22.61
CA GLU A 140 -2.53 -2.32 -23.39
C GLU A 140 -3.54 -3.38 -22.91
N ASP A 141 -3.08 -4.37 -22.15
CA ASP A 141 -3.90 -5.45 -21.58
C ASP A 141 -4.52 -5.07 -20.22
N ASP A 142 -4.18 -3.90 -19.65
CA ASP A 142 -4.72 -3.41 -18.37
C ASP A 142 -6.19 -2.96 -18.56
N PRO A 143 -7.17 -3.67 -17.99
CA PRO A 143 -8.59 -3.36 -18.18
C PRO A 143 -8.99 -2.01 -17.56
N ASP A 144 -8.32 -1.60 -16.49
CA ASP A 144 -8.64 -0.39 -15.73
C ASP A 144 -7.81 0.82 -16.20
N GLY A 145 -6.73 0.56 -16.93
CA GLY A 145 -5.81 1.59 -17.43
C GLY A 145 -5.13 2.35 -16.29
N GLU A 146 -4.87 1.69 -15.15
CA GLU A 146 -4.10 2.26 -14.05
C GLU A 146 -2.62 2.40 -14.43
N ALA A 147 -2.09 1.44 -15.19
CA ALA A 147 -0.73 1.44 -15.69
C ALA A 147 -0.59 2.36 -16.92
N GLU A 148 0.26 3.38 -16.81
CA GLU A 148 0.56 4.32 -17.91
C GLU A 148 1.85 3.96 -18.66
N ASP A 149 2.74 3.20 -18.03
CA ASP A 149 4.02 2.77 -18.61
C ASP A 149 4.46 1.46 -17.95
N VAL A 150 5.31 0.71 -18.64
CA VAL A 150 5.86 -0.57 -18.18
C VAL A 150 7.32 -0.71 -18.61
N ALA A 151 8.16 -1.24 -17.73
CA ALA A 151 9.57 -1.41 -18.01
C ALA A 151 10.16 -2.68 -17.39
N TRP A 152 11.07 -3.31 -18.13
CA TRP A 152 12.05 -4.21 -17.56
C TRP A 152 13.12 -3.41 -16.83
N VAL A 153 13.30 -3.66 -15.53
CA VAL A 153 14.31 -3.01 -14.69
C VAL A 153 15.17 -4.07 -14.03
N PRO A 154 16.51 -3.93 -14.01
CA PRO A 154 17.37 -4.83 -13.24
C PRO A 154 16.88 -4.92 -11.79
N VAL A 155 16.75 -6.15 -11.27
CA VAL A 155 16.24 -6.37 -9.91
C VAL A 155 17.05 -5.59 -8.86
N LEU A 156 18.36 -5.44 -9.10
CA LEU A 156 19.28 -4.66 -8.27
C LEU A 156 18.97 -3.16 -8.22
N ASP A 157 18.35 -2.60 -9.25
CA ASP A 157 18.05 -1.17 -9.36
C ASP A 157 16.67 -0.81 -8.79
N LEU A 158 15.82 -1.81 -8.56
CA LEU A 158 14.45 -1.62 -8.06
C LEU A 158 14.37 -0.85 -6.73
N PRO A 159 15.25 -1.03 -5.73
CA PRO A 159 15.18 -0.25 -4.49
C PRO A 159 15.35 1.26 -4.72
N ALA A 160 16.07 1.67 -5.77
CA ALA A 160 16.20 3.07 -6.15
C ALA A 160 15.05 3.58 -7.03
N ARG A 161 14.40 2.67 -7.78
CA ARG A 161 13.36 3.01 -8.77
C ARG A 161 11.96 3.07 -8.17
N LEU A 162 11.61 2.14 -7.29
CA LEU A 162 10.26 2.00 -6.74
C LEU A 162 9.91 3.16 -5.79
N ALA A 163 8.69 3.67 -5.89
CA ALA A 163 8.23 4.79 -5.07
C ALA A 163 8.03 4.40 -3.60
N TYR A 164 7.61 3.16 -3.33
CA TYR A 164 7.14 2.75 -2.01
C TYR A 164 8.19 1.95 -1.23
N PRO A 165 8.56 2.37 0.01
CA PRO A 165 9.57 1.68 0.81
C PRO A 165 9.29 0.18 1.08
N ASN A 166 8.02 -0.19 1.21
CA ASN A 166 7.65 -1.59 1.45
C ASN A 166 7.89 -2.46 0.20
N GLU A 167 7.65 -1.93 -1.00
CA GLU A 167 7.94 -2.63 -2.25
C GLU A 167 9.45 -2.76 -2.50
N ARG A 168 10.25 -1.74 -2.12
CA ARG A 168 11.72 -1.82 -2.17
C ARG A 168 12.25 -3.00 -1.36
N ARG A 169 11.70 -3.23 -0.17
CA ARG A 169 12.06 -4.39 0.67
C ARG A 169 11.69 -5.73 0.02
N LEU A 170 10.57 -5.80 -0.71
CA LEU A 170 10.21 -6.99 -1.47
C LEU A 170 11.17 -7.25 -2.63
N ALA A 171 11.60 -6.19 -3.32
CA ALA A 171 12.60 -6.29 -4.38
C ALA A 171 13.96 -6.76 -3.85
N GLU A 172 14.40 -6.25 -2.69
CA GLU A 172 15.61 -6.75 -1.99
C GLU A 172 15.49 -8.23 -1.62
N ALA A 173 14.33 -8.64 -1.07
CA ALA A 173 14.07 -10.04 -0.75
C ALA A 173 14.09 -10.93 -2.00
N ALA A 174 13.50 -10.47 -3.11
CA ALA A 174 13.55 -11.17 -4.39
C ALA A 174 14.99 -11.31 -4.90
N HIS A 175 15.81 -10.27 -4.79
CA HIS A 175 17.22 -10.33 -5.17
C HIS A 175 17.97 -11.42 -4.41
N VAL A 176 17.80 -11.50 -3.09
CA VAL A 176 18.43 -12.53 -2.25
C VAL A 176 18.00 -13.94 -2.68
N VAL A 177 16.72 -14.13 -3.00
CA VAL A 177 16.21 -15.43 -3.48
C VAL A 177 16.84 -15.80 -4.83
N LEU A 178 16.95 -14.86 -5.76
CA LEU A 178 17.44 -15.10 -7.11
C LEU A 178 18.95 -15.37 -7.16
N VAL A 179 19.72 -14.74 -6.27
CA VAL A 179 21.18 -14.96 -6.19
C VAL A 179 21.53 -16.14 -5.29
N GLY A 180 20.76 -16.38 -4.22
CA GLY A 180 21.00 -17.47 -3.27
C GLY A 180 20.46 -18.84 -3.71
N GLY A 181 19.70 -18.90 -4.80
CA GLY A 181 19.14 -20.13 -5.37
C GLY A 181 19.89 -20.67 -6.60
N ALA A 182 21.02 -20.05 -6.98
CA ALA A 182 21.87 -20.44 -8.11
C ALA A 182 23.02 -21.36 -7.68
#